data_AF-A0A2M8A0C6-F1
#
_entry.id   AF-A0A2M8A0C6-F1
#
_cell.length_a   1.000
_cell.length_b   1.000
_cell.length_c   1.000
_cell.angle_alpha   90.00
_cell.angle_beta   90.00
_cell.angle_gamma   90.00
#
_symmetry.space_group_name_H-M   'P 1'
#
loop_
_entity.id
_entity.type
_entity.pdbx_description
1 polymer ?
#
loop_
_entity_poly.entity_id
_entity_poly.type
_entity_poly.pdbx_seq_one_letter_code
_entity_poly.pdbx_strand_id
1 'polypeptide(L)'
;MSNFELLTFKDWMKNQFDHDELVSLCEHGAQGGFSGLIYYFETNALYDQYRDDIWDMLEEDRESFGMKTCAELIASFNGAKDVASDQQYKNLLVWYAAERIAFELTQSRRGFDEDDE
;
A
#
# COMPACT_ATOMS: atom_id res chain seq x y z
N MET A 1 -30.33 -5.94 5.42
CA MET A 1 -28.97 -5.89 5.96
C MET A 1 -28.06 -5.85 4.75
N SER A 2 -27.40 -4.71 4.50
CA SER A 2 -26.58 -4.50 3.29
C SER A 2 -25.38 -5.45 3.32
N ASN A 3 -25.11 -6.08 2.18
CA ASN A 3 -24.01 -6.99 1.94
C ASN A 3 -22.70 -6.19 1.97
N PHE A 4 -22.17 -5.89 3.17
CA PHE A 4 -20.78 -5.46 3.33
C PHE A 4 -19.92 -6.70 3.13
N GLU A 5 -19.76 -7.12 1.87
CA GLU A 5 -18.56 -7.87 1.54
C GLU A 5 -17.38 -6.99 1.94
N LEU A 6 -16.48 -7.54 2.75
CA LEU A 6 -15.31 -6.84 3.23
C LEU A 6 -14.53 -6.36 2.00
N LEU A 7 -14.66 -5.07 1.67
CA LEU A 7 -13.83 -4.44 0.64
C LEU A 7 -12.39 -4.64 1.07
N THR A 8 -11.55 -5.15 0.17
CA THR A 8 -10.12 -5.29 0.45
C THR A 8 -9.44 -3.91 0.42
N PHE A 9 -8.22 -3.81 0.95
CA PHE A 9 -7.41 -2.59 0.77
C PHE A 9 -7.24 -2.23 -0.72
N LYS A 10 -7.12 -3.26 -1.57
CA LYS A 10 -7.04 -3.09 -3.04
C LYS A 10 -8.33 -2.53 -3.64
N ASP A 11 -9.49 -2.94 -3.16
CA ASP A 11 -10.77 -2.37 -3.62
C ASP A 11 -10.92 -0.92 -3.18
N TRP A 12 -10.44 -0.59 -1.97
CA TRP A 12 -10.38 0.81 -1.53
C TRP A 12 -9.47 1.64 -2.45
N MET A 13 -8.26 1.15 -2.75
CA MET A 13 -7.32 1.82 -3.68
C MET A 13 -7.94 2.09 -5.06
N LYS A 14 -8.63 1.10 -5.65
CA LYS A 14 -9.30 1.23 -6.96
C LYS A 14 -10.44 2.25 -6.97
N ASN A 15 -11.11 2.43 -5.83
CA ASN A 15 -12.21 3.39 -5.69
C ASN A 15 -11.69 4.79 -5.34
N GLN A 16 -10.52 4.89 -4.71
CA GLN A 16 -9.97 6.13 -4.18
C GLN A 16 -9.15 6.91 -5.22
N PHE A 17 -8.41 6.21 -6.09
CA PHE A 17 -7.45 6.81 -7.00
C PHE A 17 -7.77 6.46 -8.45
N ASP A 18 -7.60 7.42 -9.34
CA ASP A 18 -7.60 7.16 -10.77
C ASP A 18 -6.27 6.52 -11.25
N HIS A 19 -6.17 6.20 -12.54
CA HIS A 19 -4.99 5.53 -13.07
C HIS A 19 -3.72 6.39 -12.98
N ASP A 20 -3.81 7.70 -13.23
CA ASP A 20 -2.66 8.60 -13.23
C ASP A 20 -2.15 8.80 -11.80
N GLU A 21 -3.07 8.90 -10.84
CA GLU A 21 -2.75 8.92 -9.41
C GLU A 21 -2.07 7.61 -8.97
N LEU A 22 -2.54 6.45 -9.41
CA LEU A 22 -1.90 5.16 -9.13
C LEU A 22 -0.50 5.06 -9.75
N VAL A 23 -0.31 5.54 -10.98
CA VAL A 23 1.02 5.61 -11.61
C VAL A 23 1.95 6.53 -10.80
N SER A 24 1.49 7.71 -10.43
CA SER A 24 2.26 8.65 -9.61
C SER A 24 2.64 8.05 -8.26
N LEU A 25 1.70 7.35 -7.61
CA LEU A 25 1.94 6.66 -6.34
C LEU A 25 2.98 5.54 -6.47
N CYS A 26 2.94 4.79 -7.58
CA CYS A 26 3.94 3.76 -7.89
C CYS A 26 5.34 4.33 -8.14
N GLU A 27 5.45 5.45 -8.87
CA GLU A 27 6.73 6.00 -9.31
C GLU A 27 7.38 6.94 -8.28
N HIS A 28 6.59 7.58 -7.42
CA HIS A 28 7.05 8.61 -6.51
C HIS A 28 6.78 8.32 -5.04
N GLY A 29 5.97 7.31 -4.73
CA GLY A 29 5.61 6.93 -3.37
C GLY A 29 4.58 7.85 -2.71
N ALA A 30 4.02 7.40 -1.59
CA ALA A 30 2.93 8.09 -0.88
C ALA A 30 3.34 9.45 -0.29
N GLN A 31 4.65 9.67 -0.11
CA GLN A 31 5.21 10.94 0.34
C GLN A 31 4.87 12.11 -0.61
N GLY A 32 4.53 11.84 -1.87
CA GLY A 32 4.09 12.84 -2.84
C GLY A 32 2.81 13.61 -2.47
N GLY A 33 2.06 13.12 -1.47
CA GLY A 33 0.88 13.80 -0.94
C GLY A 33 -0.39 13.44 -1.71
N PHE A 34 -1.02 12.34 -1.31
CA PHE A 34 -2.26 11.83 -1.90
C PHE A 34 -3.42 11.93 -0.90
N SER A 35 -4.59 12.34 -1.37
CA SER A 35 -5.79 12.43 -0.53
C SER A 35 -6.07 11.10 0.18
N GLY A 36 -6.35 11.12 1.48
CA GLY A 36 -6.52 9.92 2.31
C GLY A 36 -5.21 9.27 2.81
N LEU A 37 -4.04 9.71 2.33
CA LEU A 37 -2.72 9.20 2.74
C LEU A 37 -1.82 10.28 3.39
N ILE A 38 -2.28 11.53 3.48
CA ILE A 38 -1.49 12.66 4.01
C ILE A 38 -1.53 12.72 5.53
N TYR A 39 -2.72 12.55 6.13
CA TYR A 39 -2.89 12.76 7.56
C TYR A 39 -2.88 11.46 8.34
N TYR A 40 -2.18 11.45 9.48
CA TYR A 40 -2.11 10.27 10.31
C TYR A 40 -3.46 9.76 10.80
N PHE A 41 -4.45 10.62 11.01
CA PHE A 41 -5.78 10.14 11.42
C PHE A 41 -6.44 9.30 10.32
N GLU A 42 -6.20 9.61 9.05
CA GLU A 42 -6.72 8.86 7.90
C GLU A 42 -5.97 7.54 7.76
N THR A 43 -4.63 7.58 7.74
CA THR A 43 -3.83 6.36 7.58
C THR A 43 -3.99 5.42 8.77
N ASN A 44 -4.19 5.92 9.99
CA ASN A 44 -4.46 5.06 11.13
C ASN A 44 -5.84 4.39 11.04
N ALA A 45 -6.86 5.11 10.56
CA ALA A 45 -8.17 4.52 10.31
C ALA A 45 -8.12 3.44 9.21
N LEU A 46 -7.36 3.69 8.14
CA LEU A 46 -7.12 2.69 7.08
C LEU A 46 -6.40 1.46 7.62
N TYR A 47 -5.35 1.65 8.43
CA TYR A 47 -4.65 0.53 9.06
C TYR A 47 -5.59 -0.28 9.95
N ASP A 48 -6.36 0.37 10.81
CA ASP A 48 -7.27 -0.33 11.73
C ASP A 48 -8.35 -1.12 10.96
N GLN A 49 -8.78 -0.62 9.81
CA GLN A 49 -9.76 -1.27 8.94
C GLN A 49 -9.18 -2.44 8.13
N TYR A 50 -7.95 -2.30 7.60
CA TYR A 50 -7.36 -3.23 6.63
C TYR A 50 -6.08 -3.92 7.12
N ARG A 51 -5.85 -3.95 8.44
CA ARG A 51 -4.63 -4.52 9.04
C ARG A 51 -4.33 -5.93 8.52
N ASP A 52 -5.31 -6.80 8.44
CA ASP A 52 -5.08 -8.20 8.07
C ASP A 52 -4.60 -8.29 6.61
N ASP A 53 -5.24 -7.60 5.66
CA ASP A 53 -4.75 -7.46 4.27
C ASP A 53 -3.31 -6.93 4.21
N ILE A 54 -2.99 -5.90 5.00
CA ILE A 54 -1.65 -5.29 5.02
C ILE A 54 -0.59 -6.29 5.50
N TRP A 55 -0.91 -7.07 6.53
CA TRP A 55 0.00 -8.09 7.06
C TRP A 55 0.14 -9.30 6.14
N ASP A 56 -0.92 -9.68 5.43
CA ASP A 56 -0.86 -10.72 4.39
C ASP A 56 0.08 -10.28 3.25
N MET A 57 -0.01 -9.03 2.79
CA MET A 57 0.90 -8.47 1.79
C MET A 57 2.37 -8.46 2.27
N LEU A 58 2.60 -8.09 3.53
CA LEU A 58 3.94 -8.13 4.14
C LEU A 58 4.51 -9.55 4.18
N GLU A 59 3.68 -10.55 4.49
CA GLU A 59 4.11 -11.95 4.54
C GLU A 59 4.47 -12.47 3.14
N GLU A 60 3.63 -12.18 2.12
CA GLU A 60 3.91 -12.52 0.73
C GLU A 60 5.24 -11.92 0.24
N ASP A 61 5.47 -10.64 0.52
CA ASP A 61 6.67 -9.94 0.09
C ASP A 61 7.90 -10.39 0.90
N ARG A 62 7.74 -10.65 2.20
CA ARG A 62 8.80 -11.21 3.05
C ARG A 62 9.30 -12.52 2.48
N GLU A 63 8.39 -13.43 2.12
CA GLU A 63 8.74 -14.72 1.53
C GLU A 63 9.41 -14.55 0.17
N SER A 64 8.86 -13.69 -0.68
CA SER A 64 9.38 -13.41 -2.03
C SER A 64 10.78 -12.83 -2.01
N PHE A 65 11.10 -11.98 -1.03
CA PHE A 65 12.43 -11.40 -0.84
C PHE A 65 13.38 -12.27 0.00
N GLY A 66 12.93 -13.43 0.50
CA GLY A 66 13.75 -14.33 1.31
C GLY A 66 14.13 -13.78 2.69
N MET A 67 13.31 -12.88 3.23
CA MET A 67 13.52 -12.28 4.55
C MET A 67 13.02 -13.18 5.68
N LYS A 68 13.67 -13.11 6.85
CA LYS A 68 13.36 -14.04 7.95
C LYS A 68 12.06 -13.70 8.67
N THR A 69 11.72 -12.41 8.76
CA THR A 69 10.54 -11.92 9.48
C THR A 69 9.96 -10.69 8.80
N CYS A 70 8.66 -10.40 8.96
CA CYS A 70 8.07 -9.15 8.45
C CYS A 70 8.71 -7.92 9.11
N ALA A 71 9.20 -8.04 10.35
CA ALA A 71 9.91 -6.96 11.02
C ALA A 71 11.21 -6.58 10.28
N GLU A 72 11.92 -7.55 9.72
CA GLU A 72 13.11 -7.32 8.88
C GLU A 72 12.74 -6.58 7.59
N LEU A 73 11.65 -6.98 6.94
CA LEU A 73 11.10 -6.29 5.76
C LEU A 73 10.73 -4.85 6.08
N ILE A 74 9.94 -4.63 7.13
CA ILE A 74 9.49 -3.29 7.52
C ILE A 74 10.69 -2.40 7.87
N ALA A 75 11.71 -2.94 8.55
CA ALA A 75 12.93 -2.20 8.86
C ALA A 75 13.74 -1.78 7.62
N SER A 76 13.52 -2.42 6.48
CA SER A 76 14.16 -2.07 5.21
C SER A 76 13.49 -0.88 4.49
N PHE A 77 12.26 -0.50 4.86
CA PHE A 77 11.54 0.59 4.20
C PHE A 77 12.20 1.94 4.49
N ASN A 78 12.24 2.82 3.48
CA ASN A 78 12.90 4.13 3.62
C ASN A 78 12.33 4.99 4.77
N GLY A 79 11.03 4.87 5.05
CA GLY A 79 10.36 5.58 6.14
C GLY A 79 10.54 4.94 7.53
N ALA A 80 11.12 3.74 7.64
CA ALA A 80 11.30 3.05 8.92
C ALA A 80 12.15 3.84 9.92
N LYS A 81 13.12 4.62 9.42
CA LYS A 81 13.99 5.49 10.22
C LYS A 81 13.24 6.60 10.97
N ASP A 82 12.05 6.97 10.50
CA ASP A 82 11.25 8.07 11.05
C ASP A 82 10.17 7.56 12.04
N VAL A 83 10.04 6.24 12.22
CA VAL A 83 9.07 5.63 13.13
C VAL A 83 9.55 5.75 14.58
N ALA A 84 8.84 6.58 15.35
CA ALA A 84 9.05 6.76 16.79
C ALA A 84 7.77 6.57 17.62
N SER A 85 6.67 6.15 16.98
CA SER A 85 5.36 5.97 17.61
C SER A 85 4.50 4.95 16.84
N ASP A 86 3.48 4.39 17.51
CA ASP A 86 2.48 3.52 16.90
C ASP A 86 1.79 4.18 15.70
N GLN A 87 1.45 5.47 15.82
CA GLN A 87 0.80 6.23 14.75
C GLN A 87 1.66 6.32 13.48
N GLN A 88 2.97 6.53 13.63
CA GLN A 88 3.92 6.56 12.51
C GLN A 88 4.15 5.16 11.94
N TYR A 89 4.17 4.13 12.79
CA TYR A 89 4.29 2.74 12.35
C TYR A 89 3.10 2.34 11.46
N LYS A 90 1.86 2.60 11.92
CA LYS A 90 0.65 2.36 11.13
C LYS A 90 0.65 3.13 9.81
N ASN A 91 1.08 4.39 9.83
CA ASN A 91 1.24 5.20 8.62
C ASN A 91 2.21 4.56 7.62
N LEU A 92 3.40 4.13 8.08
CA LEU A 92 4.39 3.48 7.25
C LEU A 92 3.83 2.23 6.57
N LEU A 93 3.08 1.39 7.31
CA LEU A 93 2.51 0.17 6.76
C LEU A 93 1.42 0.44 5.72
N VAL A 94 0.61 1.49 5.92
CA VAL A 94 -0.40 1.91 4.94
C VAL A 94 0.23 2.49 3.69
N TRP A 95 1.30 3.28 3.82
CA TRP A 95 2.04 3.78 2.66
C TRP A 95 2.67 2.63 1.86
N TYR A 96 3.30 1.67 2.54
CA TYR A 96 3.80 0.45 1.91
C TYR A 96 2.69 -0.28 1.13
N ALA A 97 1.54 -0.53 1.77
CA ALA A 97 0.43 -1.23 1.13
C ALA A 97 -0.12 -0.46 -0.09
N ALA A 98 -0.22 0.86 0.00
CA ALA A 98 -0.67 1.70 -1.09
C ALA A 98 0.31 1.65 -2.28
N GLU A 99 1.62 1.78 -2.03
CA GLU A 99 2.66 1.70 -3.04
C GLU A 99 2.72 0.31 -3.71
N ARG A 100 2.61 -0.77 -2.93
CA ARG A 100 2.58 -2.14 -3.43
C ARG A 100 1.39 -2.39 -4.36
N ILE A 101 0.19 -1.97 -3.95
CA ILE A 101 -1.03 -2.12 -4.76
C ILE A 101 -0.98 -1.23 -6.00
N ALA A 102 -0.46 0.00 -5.89
CA ALA A 102 -0.26 0.87 -7.03
C ALA A 102 0.68 0.23 -8.07
N PHE A 103 1.77 -0.39 -7.62
CA PHE A 103 2.64 -1.19 -8.49
C PHE A 103 1.87 -2.34 -9.17
N GLU A 104 1.12 -3.14 -8.40
CA GLU A 104 0.36 -4.25 -8.96
C GLU A 104 -0.65 -3.79 -10.04
N LEU A 105 -1.40 -2.71 -9.76
CA LEU A 105 -2.45 -2.20 -10.66
C LEU A 105 -1.89 -1.53 -11.92
N THR A 106 -0.67 -1.00 -11.86
CA THR A 106 -0.04 -0.28 -12.99
C THR A 106 0.81 -1.21 -13.86
N GLN A 107 1.55 -2.15 -13.26
CA GLN A 107 2.32 -3.15 -14.01
C GLN A 107 1.43 -4.17 -14.71
N SER A 108 0.29 -4.53 -14.12
CA SER A 108 -0.70 -5.39 -14.77
C SER A 108 -1.28 -4.79 -16.06
N ARG A 109 -1.16 -3.47 -16.26
CA ARG A 109 -1.67 -2.76 -17.44
C ARG A 109 -0.61 -2.56 -18.53
N ARG A 110 0.66 -2.35 -18.15
CA ARG A 110 1.79 -2.29 -19.11
C ARG A 110 1.92 -3.55 -19.97
N GLY A 111 1.57 -4.72 -19.45
CA GLY A 111 1.59 -5.98 -20.21
C GLY A 111 0.54 -6.11 -21.31
N PHE A 112 -0.43 -5.19 -21.42
CA PHE A 112 -1.43 -5.17 -22.49
C PHE A 112 -1.14 -4.14 -23.60
N ASP A 113 -0.29 -3.15 -23.32
CA ASP A 113 -0.01 -2.03 -24.23
C ASP A 113 1.25 -2.24 -25.09
N GLU A 114 2.04 -3.32 -24.86
CA GLU A 114 3.26 -3.65 -25.63
C GLU A 114 3.03 -4.58 -26.84
N ASP A 115 1.79 -5.02 -27.10
CA ASP A 115 1.45 -5.90 -28.23
C ASP A 115 0.91 -5.15 -29.47
N ASP A 116 0.91 -3.81 -29.46
CA ASP A 116 0.34 -2.94 -30.53
C ASP A 116 1.39 -2.04 -31.24
N GLU A 117 2.61 -2.54 -31.51
CA GLU A 117 3.57 -1.92 -32.47
C GLU A 117 4.05 -2.86 -33.59
#